data_AF-A0A517T6S7-F1
#
_entry.id   AF-A0A517T6S7-F1
#
_cell.length_a   1.000
_cell.length_b   1.000
_cell.length_c   1.000
_cell.angle_alpha   90.00
_cell.angle_beta   90.00
_cell.angle_gamma   90.00
#
_symmetry.space_group_name_H-M   'P 1'
#
loop_
_entity.id
_entity.type
_entity.pdbx_description
1 polymer ?
#
loop_
_entity_poly.entity_id
_entity_poly.type
_entity_poly.pdbx_seq_one_letter_code
_entity_poly.pdbx_strand_id
1 'polypeptide(L)'
;MESSRQQFPGFEPLSANYLYTVNQFLDLCIPNCSRGTVRIVAYILRQTLGWLDDEGQPIQEQVRVTYHDLITKAGVSRGAIGPALEEAMQSGFIVCLSEGISCASGQSAQSAEYSLCWDQRDEYQKSLENFSGFHAGEGHRTPIPNAFFDEVIPHEPLTVIKVVAAVLRHTIGYQNQFGGRRSSAPLSYSFIQQYAGISSRASLCEALTVAQDRGYITCVEAGAVHVDKSLQKAAKYAIQWRSAAAQETSGSKSVPEERSRIRTSSGSKSEPENRFKNRTKEKTLQNNNIKQQAVADSKRLLITAGFEERAAERLSAEAEPTVIRQQIEWLDHRNPTANRLGMLRKAITENWPAPPAVLEKQKQNAVREAERIKNHKQHEREALIDKEKKLRNSRKEALLKIWEEATISERQRWLQLAIHNEPSHSIANILRRQSLETSEPHTQVLNVMATERQLPPIFENAVIMTSV
;
A
#
# COMPACT_ATOMS: atom_id res chain seq x y z
N MET A 1 -2.49 16.13 -37.67
CA MET A 1 -1.14 16.65 -37.38
C MET A 1 -0.80 16.24 -35.96
N GLU A 2 -0.21 15.05 -35.78
CA GLU A 2 0.35 14.65 -34.49
C GLU A 2 1.60 15.48 -34.26
N SER A 3 1.44 16.58 -33.51
CA SER A 3 2.59 17.29 -32.96
C SER A 3 3.36 16.29 -32.13
N SER A 4 4.62 16.03 -32.49
CA SER A 4 5.52 15.14 -31.77
C SER A 4 5.69 15.67 -30.35
N ARG A 5 4.83 15.24 -29.44
CA ARG A 5 4.95 15.58 -28.02
C ARG A 5 6.33 15.14 -27.58
N GLN A 6 7.09 16.09 -27.04
CA GLN A 6 8.36 15.81 -26.40
C GLN A 6 8.15 14.66 -25.42
N GLN A 7 8.97 13.62 -25.54
CA GLN A 7 8.89 12.45 -24.67
C GLN A 7 9.02 12.90 -23.22
N PHE A 8 8.10 12.46 -22.35
CA PHE A 8 8.09 12.87 -20.95
C PHE A 8 9.41 12.41 -20.30
N PRO A 9 10.20 13.33 -19.70
CA PRO A 9 11.57 13.04 -19.27
C PRO A 9 11.64 12.20 -17.98
N GLY A 10 10.50 11.78 -17.44
CA GLY A 10 10.35 11.14 -16.15
C GLY A 10 9.91 12.12 -15.05
N PHE A 11 9.45 11.57 -13.93
CA PHE A 11 9.02 12.33 -12.76
C PHE A 11 10.20 12.95 -12.03
N GLU A 12 10.02 14.17 -11.53
CA GLU A 12 11.00 14.78 -10.64
C GLU A 12 11.11 14.00 -9.32
N PRO A 13 12.31 13.94 -8.71
CA PRO A 13 12.48 13.30 -7.42
C PRO A 13 11.64 14.00 -6.35
N LEU A 14 11.19 13.23 -5.35
CA LEU A 14 10.36 13.73 -4.25
C LEU A 14 11.08 14.74 -3.34
N SER A 15 12.35 15.03 -3.57
CA SER A 15 13.06 16.13 -2.91
C SER A 15 12.78 17.49 -3.55
N ALA A 16 12.23 17.52 -4.77
CA ALA A 16 12.06 18.73 -5.57
C ALA A 16 10.62 19.26 -5.48
N ASN A 17 9.63 18.47 -5.93
CA ASN A 17 8.26 18.97 -6.07
C ASN A 17 7.22 17.83 -6.07
N TYR A 18 6.33 17.81 -5.10
CA TYR A 18 5.28 16.79 -4.99
C TYR A 18 4.09 17.27 -4.14
N LEU A 19 2.97 16.58 -4.30
CA LEU A 19 1.72 16.80 -3.59
C LEU A 19 1.49 15.69 -2.56
N TYR A 20 1.18 16.03 -1.30
CA TYR A 20 0.68 15.04 -0.34
C TYR A 20 -0.78 14.70 -0.63
N THR A 21 -0.98 13.80 -1.60
CA THR A 21 -2.31 13.40 -2.07
C THR A 21 -2.97 12.42 -1.13
N VAL A 22 -4.24 12.68 -0.82
CA VAL A 22 -5.12 11.74 -0.09
C VAL A 22 -5.21 10.40 -0.83
N ASN A 23 -4.97 9.30 -0.11
CA ASN A 23 -4.93 7.96 -0.72
C ASN A 23 -6.27 7.58 -1.36
N GLN A 24 -7.39 8.05 -0.81
CA GLN A 24 -8.74 7.83 -1.36
C GLN A 24 -8.91 8.39 -2.78
N PHE A 25 -8.13 9.38 -3.21
CA PHE A 25 -8.14 9.80 -4.62
C PHE A 25 -7.60 8.67 -5.52
N LEU A 26 -6.52 8.01 -5.11
CA LEU A 26 -5.90 6.90 -5.84
C LEU A 26 -6.70 5.59 -5.72
N ASP A 27 -7.26 5.35 -4.53
CA ASP A 27 -7.93 4.09 -4.17
C ASP A 27 -9.43 4.09 -4.55
N LEU A 28 -10.12 5.25 -4.56
CA LEU A 28 -11.56 5.35 -4.80
C LEU A 28 -11.92 6.17 -6.04
N CYS A 29 -11.40 7.39 -6.18
CA CYS A 29 -11.79 8.27 -7.30
C CYS A 29 -11.30 7.72 -8.65
N ILE A 30 -9.99 7.47 -8.79
CA ILE A 30 -9.41 7.02 -10.05
C ILE A 30 -10.01 5.68 -10.55
N PRO A 31 -10.20 4.65 -9.71
CA PRO A 31 -10.71 3.36 -10.18
C PRO A 31 -12.20 3.39 -10.55
N ASN A 32 -13.02 4.23 -9.90
CA ASN A 32 -14.48 4.11 -9.94
C ASN A 32 -15.19 5.24 -10.71
N CYS A 33 -14.53 6.36 -11.01
CA CYS A 33 -15.18 7.52 -11.64
C CYS A 33 -14.84 7.68 -13.12
N SER A 34 -15.64 8.50 -13.81
CA SER A 34 -15.36 8.89 -15.18
C SER A 34 -14.06 9.70 -15.33
N ARG A 35 -13.51 9.73 -16.54
CA ARG A 35 -12.30 10.50 -16.86
C ARG A 35 -12.46 11.98 -16.54
N GLY A 36 -13.65 12.54 -16.79
CA GLY A 36 -13.92 13.95 -16.50
C GLY A 36 -13.84 14.21 -15.00
N THR A 37 -14.48 13.38 -14.19
CA THR A 37 -14.49 13.48 -12.73
C THR A 37 -13.10 13.37 -12.14
N VAL A 38 -12.32 12.37 -12.56
CA VAL A 38 -10.92 12.21 -12.12
C VAL A 38 -10.10 13.47 -12.41
N ARG A 39 -10.26 14.05 -13.60
CA ARG A 39 -9.55 15.28 -14.01
C ARG A 39 -9.94 16.50 -13.18
N ILE A 40 -11.24 16.68 -12.92
CA ILE A 40 -11.74 17.80 -12.11
C ILE A 40 -11.26 17.68 -10.66
N VAL A 41 -11.44 16.50 -10.05
CA VAL A 41 -11.02 16.24 -8.67
C VAL A 41 -9.51 16.41 -8.52
N ALA A 42 -8.72 15.91 -9.48
CA ALA A 42 -7.28 16.11 -9.53
C ALA A 42 -6.89 17.58 -9.61
N TYR A 43 -7.56 18.36 -10.46
CA TYR A 43 -7.32 19.79 -10.60
C TYR A 43 -7.59 20.52 -9.28
N ILE A 44 -8.73 20.25 -8.64
CA ILE A 44 -9.08 20.88 -7.35
C ILE A 44 -8.07 20.45 -6.27
N LEU A 45 -7.71 19.16 -6.17
CA LEU A 45 -6.65 18.68 -5.28
C LEU A 45 -5.33 19.43 -5.50
N ARG A 46 -4.93 19.65 -6.75
CA ARG A 46 -3.69 20.32 -7.13
C ARG A 46 -3.70 21.81 -6.78
N GLN A 47 -4.84 22.48 -6.89
CA GLN A 47 -5.00 23.88 -6.48
C GLN A 47 -5.04 24.02 -4.96
N THR A 48 -5.73 23.11 -4.26
CA THR A 48 -5.88 23.18 -2.80
C THR A 48 -4.62 22.76 -2.07
N LEU A 49 -4.10 21.56 -2.34
CA LEU A 49 -3.00 20.99 -1.56
C LEU A 49 -1.61 21.32 -2.14
N GLY A 50 -1.54 21.89 -3.34
CA GLY A 50 -0.29 22.13 -4.05
C GLY A 50 0.41 23.44 -3.72
N TRP A 51 -0.23 24.28 -2.91
CA TRP A 51 0.29 25.56 -2.45
C TRP A 51 0.03 25.64 -0.95
N LEU A 52 1.05 25.33 -0.17
CA LEU A 52 1.00 25.38 1.29
C LEU A 52 1.69 26.65 1.78
N ASP A 53 1.15 27.25 2.84
CA ASP A 53 1.80 28.35 3.54
C ASP A 53 2.97 27.85 4.41
N ASP A 54 3.60 28.77 5.14
CA ASP A 54 4.74 28.46 6.02
C ASP A 54 4.36 27.51 7.17
N GLU A 55 3.06 27.35 7.47
CA GLU A 55 2.50 26.45 8.49
C GLU A 55 2.09 25.08 7.90
N GLY A 56 2.29 24.89 6.59
CA GLY A 56 1.92 23.67 5.88
C GLY A 56 0.42 23.54 5.61
N GLN A 57 -0.34 24.62 5.78
CA GLN A 57 -1.78 24.66 5.50
C GLN A 57 -2.04 25.10 4.05
N PRO A 58 -3.11 24.61 3.42
CA PRO A 58 -3.54 25.08 2.11
C PRO A 58 -3.72 26.60 2.07
N ILE A 59 -2.98 27.30 1.20
CA ILE A 59 -3.19 28.74 0.95
C ILE A 59 -4.59 28.98 0.37
N GLN A 60 -5.13 28.00 -0.36
CA GLN A 60 -6.41 28.09 -1.04
C GLN A 60 -7.29 26.85 -0.82
N GLU A 61 -8.14 26.89 0.20
CA GLU A 61 -9.13 25.83 0.44
C GLU A 61 -10.33 25.88 -0.54
N GLN A 62 -10.63 27.06 -1.06
CA GLN A 62 -11.74 27.31 -1.98
C GLN A 62 -11.21 27.63 -3.37
N VAL A 63 -11.51 26.76 -4.33
CA VAL A 63 -11.00 26.88 -5.70
C VAL A 63 -12.09 27.50 -6.56
N ARG A 64 -11.83 28.73 -7.02
CA ARG A 64 -12.64 29.33 -8.09
C ARG A 64 -12.30 28.64 -9.40
N VAL A 65 -13.30 28.11 -10.06
CA VAL A 65 -13.13 27.30 -11.27
C VAL A 65 -13.85 27.96 -12.44
N THR A 66 -13.10 28.25 -13.52
CA THR A 66 -13.69 28.63 -14.80
C THR A 66 -13.74 27.43 -15.74
N TYR A 67 -14.67 27.44 -16.69
CA TYR A 67 -14.68 26.43 -17.76
C TYR A 67 -13.41 26.47 -18.62
N HIS A 68 -12.79 27.65 -18.75
CA HIS A 68 -11.51 27.75 -19.42
C HIS A 68 -10.44 26.93 -18.69
N ASP A 69 -10.32 27.08 -17.36
CA ASP A 69 -9.36 26.33 -16.55
C ASP A 69 -9.61 24.82 -16.61
N LEU A 70 -10.87 24.38 -16.54
CA LEU A 70 -11.19 22.95 -16.65
C LEU A 70 -10.82 22.36 -18.01
N ILE A 71 -10.92 23.15 -19.07
CA ILE A 71 -10.55 22.70 -20.42
C ILE A 71 -9.02 22.70 -20.59
N THR A 72 -8.36 23.80 -20.24
CA THR A 72 -6.94 24.00 -20.55
C THR A 72 -6.01 23.38 -19.53
N LYS A 73 -6.36 23.40 -18.24
CA LYS A 73 -5.52 22.88 -17.15
C LYS A 73 -5.94 21.48 -16.71
N ALA A 74 -7.23 21.25 -16.48
CA ALA A 74 -7.72 19.92 -16.08
C ALA A 74 -7.85 18.96 -17.28
N GLY A 75 -7.87 19.47 -18.51
CA GLY A 75 -8.00 18.66 -19.73
C GLY A 75 -9.40 18.12 -19.97
N VAL A 76 -10.45 18.68 -19.37
CA VAL A 76 -11.83 18.19 -19.51
C VAL A 76 -12.47 18.79 -20.76
N SER A 77 -13.03 17.96 -21.62
CA SER A 77 -13.77 18.46 -22.78
C SER A 77 -15.02 19.23 -22.35
N ARG A 78 -15.36 20.33 -23.05
CA ARG A 78 -16.47 21.22 -22.71
C ARG A 78 -17.79 20.52 -22.36
N GLY A 79 -18.19 19.52 -23.15
CA GLY A 79 -19.45 18.77 -22.96
C GLY A 79 -19.42 17.78 -21.79
N ALA A 80 -18.23 17.40 -21.31
CA ALA A 80 -18.07 16.49 -20.17
C ALA A 80 -18.01 17.22 -18.81
N ILE A 81 -17.87 18.56 -18.81
CA ILE A 81 -17.72 19.34 -17.57
C ILE A 81 -18.93 19.19 -16.65
N GLY A 82 -20.14 19.39 -17.19
CA GLY A 82 -21.38 19.31 -16.41
C GLY A 82 -21.57 17.95 -15.74
N PRO A 83 -21.62 16.84 -16.52
CA PRO A 83 -21.76 15.50 -15.96
C PRO A 83 -20.64 15.12 -14.99
N ALA A 84 -19.41 15.56 -15.23
CA ALA A 84 -18.28 15.27 -14.35
C ALA A 84 -18.35 16.02 -13.02
N LEU A 85 -18.80 17.29 -13.01
CA LEU A 85 -19.02 18.03 -11.77
C LEU A 85 -20.14 17.39 -10.95
N GLU A 86 -21.23 17.00 -11.61
CA GLU A 86 -22.35 16.31 -10.98
C GLU A 86 -21.92 14.98 -10.36
N GLU A 87 -21.21 14.12 -11.10
CA GLU A 87 -20.68 12.86 -10.60
C GLU A 87 -19.71 13.08 -9.42
N ALA A 88 -18.84 14.09 -9.49
CA ALA A 88 -17.89 14.42 -8.43
C ALA A 88 -18.59 14.85 -7.13
N MET A 89 -19.68 15.63 -7.23
CA MET A 89 -20.49 16.07 -6.09
C MET A 89 -21.31 14.91 -5.51
N GLN A 90 -21.98 14.13 -6.37
CA GLN A 90 -22.79 12.98 -5.94
C GLN A 90 -21.94 11.90 -5.26
N SER A 91 -20.70 11.72 -5.72
CA SER A 91 -19.74 10.80 -5.10
C SER A 91 -19.03 11.37 -3.89
N GLY A 92 -19.37 12.59 -3.44
CA GLY A 92 -18.82 13.20 -2.24
C GLY A 92 -17.33 13.56 -2.32
N PHE A 93 -16.75 13.79 -3.50
CA PHE A 93 -15.35 14.21 -3.63
C PHE A 93 -15.19 15.74 -3.50
N ILE A 94 -16.18 16.49 -3.99
CA ILE A 94 -16.18 17.96 -3.97
C ILE A 94 -17.54 18.48 -3.53
N VAL A 95 -17.56 19.73 -3.06
CA VAL A 95 -18.79 20.46 -2.72
C VAL A 95 -18.81 21.78 -3.50
N CYS A 96 -19.97 22.14 -4.05
CA CYS A 96 -20.19 23.45 -4.65
C CYS A 96 -20.52 24.46 -3.55
N LEU A 97 -19.70 25.50 -3.42
CA LEU A 97 -19.90 26.58 -2.45
C LEU A 97 -20.70 27.73 -3.05
N SER A 98 -20.43 28.06 -4.32
CA SER A 98 -21.20 29.04 -5.09
C SER A 98 -21.36 28.59 -6.54
N GLU A 99 -22.59 28.67 -7.05
CA GLU A 99 -22.87 28.33 -8.44
C GLU A 99 -22.39 29.45 -9.37
N GLY A 100 -21.90 29.06 -10.55
CA GLY A 100 -21.49 30.00 -11.57
C GLY A 100 -22.69 30.59 -12.30
N ILE A 101 -22.69 31.91 -12.51
CA ILE A 101 -23.75 32.62 -13.23
C ILE A 101 -23.22 32.99 -14.62
N SER A 102 -23.93 32.57 -15.67
CA SER A 102 -23.60 32.95 -17.04
C SER A 102 -23.84 34.45 -17.28
N CYS A 103 -23.08 35.05 -18.19
CA CYS A 103 -23.28 36.46 -18.53
C CYS A 103 -24.67 36.64 -19.16
N ALA A 104 -25.56 37.35 -18.48
CA ALA A 104 -26.86 37.78 -19.00
C ALA A 104 -26.88 39.31 -19.15
N SER A 105 -27.82 39.84 -19.94
CA SER A 105 -27.93 41.30 -20.15
C SER A 105 -28.11 42.02 -18.81
N GLY A 106 -27.10 42.81 -18.40
CA GLY A 106 -27.10 43.55 -17.13
C GLY A 106 -26.50 42.82 -15.93
N GLN A 107 -26.02 41.58 -16.07
CA GLN A 107 -25.35 40.81 -15.02
C GLN A 107 -23.94 40.38 -15.46
N SER A 108 -22.96 40.65 -14.60
CA SER A 108 -21.58 40.18 -14.81
C SER A 108 -21.52 38.67 -14.55
N ALA A 109 -20.79 37.94 -15.39
CA ALA A 109 -20.59 36.51 -15.19
C ALA A 109 -19.86 36.24 -13.87
N GLN A 110 -20.32 35.23 -13.12
CA GLN A 110 -19.68 34.78 -11.89
C GLN A 110 -19.15 33.36 -12.10
N SER A 111 -17.92 33.11 -11.69
CA SER A 111 -17.33 31.77 -11.72
C SER A 111 -17.83 30.97 -10.53
N ALA A 112 -18.01 29.66 -10.72
CA ALA A 112 -18.37 28.76 -9.64
C ALA A 112 -17.17 28.54 -8.69
N GLU A 113 -17.47 28.30 -7.42
CA GLU A 113 -16.46 27.97 -6.40
C GLU A 113 -16.74 26.60 -5.81
N TYR A 114 -15.68 25.79 -5.77
CA TYR A 114 -15.73 24.42 -5.26
C TYR A 114 -14.66 24.23 -4.20
N SER A 115 -14.92 23.32 -3.27
CA SER A 115 -13.92 22.82 -2.31
C SER A 115 -13.88 21.30 -2.33
N LEU A 116 -12.79 20.73 -1.81
CA LEU A 116 -12.72 19.31 -1.51
C LEU A 116 -13.71 19.01 -0.39
N CYS A 117 -14.44 17.90 -0.53
CA CYS A 117 -15.27 17.41 0.56
C CYS A 117 -14.36 16.66 1.55
N TRP A 118 -14.31 17.14 2.80
CA TRP A 118 -13.54 16.52 3.86
C TRP A 118 -14.47 15.82 4.86
N ASP A 119 -14.16 14.58 5.18
CA ASP A 119 -14.80 13.83 6.24
C ASP A 119 -14.00 13.98 7.54
N GLN A 120 -14.63 14.55 8.57
CA GLN A 120 -14.04 14.76 9.89
C GLN A 120 -14.15 13.53 10.80
N ARG A 121 -14.81 12.47 10.35
CA ARG A 121 -14.84 11.20 11.09
C ARG A 121 -13.46 10.56 11.09
N ASP A 122 -13.11 9.93 12.21
CA ASP A 122 -11.81 9.26 12.40
C ASP A 122 -11.69 7.92 11.64
N GLU A 123 -12.71 7.55 10.86
CA GLU A 123 -12.75 6.28 10.13
C GLU A 123 -12.29 6.46 8.68
N TYR A 124 -11.22 5.76 8.29
CA TYR A 124 -10.75 5.75 6.91
C TYR A 124 -11.59 4.82 6.02
N GLN A 125 -12.43 5.42 5.16
CA GLN A 125 -13.29 4.68 4.24
C GLN A 125 -12.52 4.12 3.03
N LYS A 126 -12.77 2.85 2.71
CA LYS A 126 -12.13 2.09 1.62
C LYS A 126 -13.09 1.66 0.50
N SER A 127 -14.37 1.98 0.62
CA SER A 127 -15.39 1.70 -0.40
C SER A 127 -16.09 3.00 -0.79
N LEU A 128 -16.52 3.10 -2.04
CA LEU A 128 -17.24 4.27 -2.54
C LEU A 128 -18.64 4.38 -1.90
N GLU A 129 -19.27 3.25 -1.58
CA GLU A 129 -20.62 3.19 -0.99
C GLU A 129 -20.73 3.91 0.36
N ASN A 130 -19.66 3.87 1.17
CA ASN A 130 -19.61 4.49 2.49
C ASN A 130 -18.82 5.81 2.50
N PHE A 131 -18.31 6.23 1.34
CA PHE A 131 -17.48 7.41 1.20
C PHE A 131 -18.36 8.66 1.17
N SER A 132 -18.08 9.61 2.06
CA SER A 132 -18.80 10.89 2.12
C SER A 132 -17.86 12.10 2.16
N GLY A 133 -16.59 11.89 1.79
CA GLY A 133 -15.54 12.91 1.89
C GLY A 133 -14.17 12.30 2.11
N PHE A 134 -13.13 13.04 1.73
CA PHE A 134 -11.74 12.68 1.97
C PHE A 134 -11.43 12.71 3.46
N HIS A 135 -10.75 11.69 3.95
CA HIS A 135 -10.35 11.60 5.35
C HIS A 135 -9.36 12.73 5.70
N ALA A 136 -9.71 13.53 6.71
CA ALA A 136 -8.91 14.68 7.13
C ALA A 136 -7.67 14.31 7.97
N GLY A 137 -7.65 13.12 8.58
CA GLY A 137 -6.59 12.68 9.49
C GLY A 137 -5.22 12.41 8.84
N GLU A 138 -4.19 12.32 9.69
CA GLU A 138 -2.81 12.08 9.28
C GLU A 138 -2.54 10.62 8.86
N GLY A 139 -1.45 10.38 8.11
CA GLY A 139 -0.98 9.04 7.76
C GLY A 139 -1.64 8.40 6.52
N HIS A 140 -2.70 9.00 5.99
CA HIS A 140 -3.42 8.50 4.82
C HIS A 140 -3.14 9.28 3.53
N ARG A 141 -1.91 9.80 3.40
CA ARG A 141 -1.47 10.57 2.23
C ARG A 141 -0.21 9.96 1.60
N THR A 142 -0.13 10.00 0.28
CA THR A 142 1.04 9.60 -0.49
C THR A 142 1.65 10.82 -1.16
N PRO A 143 2.98 11.04 -1.09
CA PRO A 143 3.62 12.09 -1.87
C PRO A 143 3.63 11.70 -3.35
N ILE A 144 2.87 12.40 -4.16
CA ILE A 144 2.73 12.16 -5.60
C ILE A 144 3.39 13.31 -6.36
N PRO A 145 4.32 13.04 -7.30
CA PRO A 145 4.96 14.11 -8.08
C PRO A 145 3.95 15.01 -8.80
N ASN A 146 4.16 16.32 -8.80
CA ASN A 146 3.22 17.28 -9.40
C ASN A 146 2.96 17.03 -10.88
N ALA A 147 3.96 16.56 -11.61
CA ALA A 147 3.81 16.16 -13.02
C ALA A 147 2.75 15.08 -13.25
N PHE A 148 2.35 14.30 -12.24
CA PHE A 148 1.20 13.41 -12.38
C PHE A 148 -0.11 14.18 -12.57
N PHE A 149 -0.29 15.28 -11.83
CA PHE A 149 -1.45 16.16 -11.93
C PHE A 149 -1.37 17.09 -13.13
N ASP A 150 -0.17 17.55 -13.47
CA ASP A 150 0.03 18.59 -14.47
C ASP A 150 0.20 18.02 -15.89
N GLU A 151 0.79 16.82 -16.02
CA GLU A 151 1.09 16.20 -17.33
C GLU A 151 0.29 14.92 -17.60
N VAL A 152 0.19 14.00 -16.64
CA VAL A 152 -0.43 12.67 -16.87
C VAL A 152 -1.95 12.77 -16.89
N ILE A 153 -2.57 13.25 -15.82
CA ILE A 153 -4.04 13.27 -15.68
C ILE A 153 -4.73 14.09 -16.79
N PRO A 154 -4.27 15.30 -17.17
CA PRO A 154 -4.97 16.12 -18.15
C PRO A 154 -4.88 15.55 -19.58
N HIS A 155 -3.83 14.80 -19.88
CA HIS A 155 -3.48 14.44 -21.26
C HIS A 155 -3.68 12.95 -21.59
N GLU A 156 -3.68 12.07 -20.60
CA GLU A 156 -3.77 10.62 -20.82
C GLU A 156 -5.21 10.07 -20.78
N PRO A 157 -5.49 8.94 -21.47
CA PRO A 157 -6.73 8.22 -21.28
C PRO A 157 -6.83 7.63 -19.86
N LEU A 158 -8.05 7.42 -19.38
CA LEU A 158 -8.29 6.96 -18.00
C LEU A 158 -7.59 5.65 -17.66
N THR A 159 -7.49 4.72 -18.61
CA THR A 159 -6.80 3.44 -18.41
C THR A 159 -5.30 3.61 -18.15
N VAL A 160 -4.65 4.55 -18.82
CA VAL A 160 -3.23 4.89 -18.57
C VAL A 160 -3.08 5.58 -17.22
N ILE A 161 -3.96 6.54 -16.89
CA ILE A 161 -3.98 7.21 -15.57
C ILE A 161 -4.11 6.18 -14.45
N LYS A 162 -5.04 5.24 -14.56
CA LYS A 162 -5.27 4.12 -13.64
C LYS A 162 -4.02 3.27 -13.40
N VAL A 163 -3.30 2.91 -14.48
CA VAL A 163 -2.05 2.15 -14.40
C VAL A 163 -0.96 2.94 -13.70
N VAL A 164 -0.73 4.19 -14.11
CA VAL A 164 0.31 5.04 -13.53
C VAL A 164 0.04 5.31 -12.04
N ALA A 165 -1.22 5.59 -11.68
CA ALA A 165 -1.67 5.76 -10.30
C ALA A 165 -1.40 4.52 -9.44
N ALA A 166 -1.71 3.32 -9.95
CA ALA A 166 -1.45 2.08 -9.25
C ALA A 166 0.05 1.86 -8.99
N VAL A 167 0.89 2.10 -9.99
CA VAL A 167 2.35 2.00 -9.82
C VAL A 167 2.85 3.03 -8.81
N LEU A 168 2.42 4.30 -8.91
CA LEU A 168 2.76 5.37 -7.96
C LEU A 168 2.39 4.98 -6.52
N ARG A 169 1.14 4.53 -6.29
CA ARG A 169 0.63 4.16 -4.97
C ARG A 169 1.44 3.04 -4.32
N HIS A 170 1.84 2.04 -5.10
CA HIS A 170 2.52 0.84 -4.59
C HIS A 170 4.05 0.95 -4.55
N THR A 171 4.63 1.93 -5.22
CA THR A 171 6.07 2.24 -5.14
C THR A 171 6.30 3.32 -4.09
N ILE A 172 5.79 4.53 -4.34
CA ILE A 172 6.00 5.68 -3.46
C ILE A 172 5.16 5.60 -2.19
N GLY A 173 3.89 5.20 -2.31
CA GLY A 173 2.96 5.17 -1.18
C GLY A 173 3.26 4.10 -0.13
N TYR A 174 4.30 3.28 -0.33
CA TYR A 174 4.85 2.43 0.71
C TYR A 174 6.07 3.09 1.35
N GLN A 175 6.01 3.30 2.66
CA GLN A 175 7.12 3.75 3.48
C GLN A 175 7.45 2.64 4.49
N ASN A 176 8.72 2.22 4.55
CA ASN A 176 9.16 1.26 5.55
C ASN A 176 9.26 1.93 6.94
N GLN A 177 9.47 1.12 7.97
CA GLN A 177 9.60 1.60 9.36
C GLN A 177 10.77 2.58 9.60
N PHE A 178 11.72 2.66 8.66
CA PHE A 178 12.88 3.56 8.70
C PHE A 178 12.70 4.79 7.78
N GLY A 179 11.50 5.02 7.27
CA GLY A 179 11.18 6.15 6.39
C GLY A 179 11.60 5.99 4.92
N GLY A 180 12.26 4.89 4.56
CA GLY A 180 12.63 4.57 3.19
C GLY A 180 11.43 4.13 2.35
N ARG A 181 11.28 4.70 1.16
CA ARG A 181 10.23 4.32 0.20
C ARG A 181 10.75 3.27 -0.78
N ARG A 182 9.85 2.42 -1.30
CA ARG A 182 10.22 1.41 -2.30
C ARG A 182 10.42 2.10 -3.66
N SER A 183 11.52 1.78 -4.33
CA SER A 183 11.77 2.26 -5.70
C SER A 183 11.00 1.47 -6.76
N SER A 184 10.60 0.24 -6.45
CA SER A 184 9.84 -0.66 -7.31
C SER A 184 8.92 -1.58 -6.51
N ALA A 185 7.87 -2.09 -7.15
CA ALA A 185 6.91 -3.01 -6.54
C ALA A 185 6.60 -4.19 -7.47
N PRO A 186 6.53 -5.43 -6.94
CA PRO A 186 6.01 -6.56 -7.69
C PRO A 186 4.50 -6.40 -7.87
N LEU A 187 4.06 -6.15 -9.09
CA LEU A 187 2.66 -5.95 -9.44
C LEU A 187 2.29 -6.96 -10.52
N SER A 188 1.53 -7.98 -10.13
CA SER A 188 1.04 -8.96 -11.09
C SER A 188 0.00 -8.32 -12.00
N TYR A 189 -0.17 -8.90 -13.18
CA TYR A 189 -1.14 -8.42 -14.16
C TYR A 189 -2.57 -8.38 -13.57
N SER A 190 -2.98 -9.47 -12.92
CA SER A 190 -4.29 -9.59 -12.27
C SER A 190 -4.44 -8.60 -11.11
N PHE A 191 -3.36 -8.33 -10.37
CA PHE A 191 -3.38 -7.35 -9.29
C PHE A 191 -3.69 -5.95 -9.82
N ILE A 192 -2.96 -5.47 -10.84
CA ILE A 192 -3.19 -4.13 -11.41
C ILE A 192 -4.61 -4.06 -11.99
N GLN A 193 -5.06 -5.12 -12.67
CA GLN A 193 -6.40 -5.17 -13.24
C GLN A 193 -7.50 -5.01 -12.19
N GLN A 194 -7.40 -5.75 -11.08
CA GLN A 194 -8.38 -5.70 -9.99
C GLN A 194 -8.29 -4.39 -9.21
N TYR A 195 -7.09 -3.97 -8.83
CA TYR A 195 -6.88 -2.77 -8.02
C TYR A 195 -7.29 -1.49 -8.76
N ALA A 196 -6.94 -1.36 -10.04
CA ALA A 196 -7.25 -0.16 -10.83
C ALA A 196 -8.65 -0.21 -11.48
N GLY A 197 -9.41 -1.30 -11.28
CA GLY A 197 -10.75 -1.47 -11.85
C GLY A 197 -10.74 -1.44 -13.38
N ILE A 198 -9.81 -2.17 -14.02
CA ILE A 198 -9.72 -2.27 -15.48
C ILE A 198 -10.42 -3.56 -15.92
N SER A 199 -11.50 -3.44 -16.69
CA SER A 199 -12.34 -4.59 -17.06
C SER A 199 -11.65 -5.57 -18.01
N SER A 200 -10.87 -5.07 -18.96
CA SER A 200 -10.27 -5.89 -20.02
C SER A 200 -8.76 -6.04 -19.88
N ARG A 201 -8.29 -7.28 -20.07
CA ARG A 201 -6.86 -7.59 -20.17
C ARG A 201 -6.21 -6.86 -21.34
N ALA A 202 -6.86 -6.80 -22.50
CA ALA A 202 -6.30 -6.12 -23.67
C ALA A 202 -6.03 -4.63 -23.39
N SER A 203 -6.98 -3.94 -22.76
CA SER A 203 -6.85 -2.52 -22.39
C SER A 203 -5.76 -2.27 -21.35
N LEU A 204 -5.55 -3.20 -20.40
CA LEU A 204 -4.44 -3.11 -19.46
C LEU A 204 -3.09 -3.29 -20.19
N CYS A 205 -3.01 -4.18 -21.17
CA CYS A 205 -1.79 -4.43 -21.94
C CYS A 205 -1.38 -3.19 -22.72
N GLU A 206 -2.33 -2.61 -23.43
CA GLU A 206 -2.17 -1.38 -24.18
C GLU A 206 -1.77 -0.22 -23.25
N ALA A 207 -2.48 -0.04 -22.13
CA ALA A 207 -2.17 1.02 -21.18
C ALA A 207 -0.77 0.88 -20.54
N LEU A 208 -0.34 -0.34 -20.20
CA LEU A 208 1.01 -0.61 -19.69
C LEU A 208 2.08 -0.29 -20.75
N THR A 209 1.80 -0.59 -22.01
CA THR A 209 2.71 -0.31 -23.14
C THR A 209 2.83 1.20 -23.34
N VAL A 210 1.69 1.90 -23.46
CA VAL A 210 1.66 3.37 -23.60
C VAL A 210 2.33 4.06 -22.42
N ALA A 211 2.10 3.60 -21.18
CA ALA A 211 2.72 4.19 -20.00
C ALA A 211 4.25 4.00 -19.95
N GLN A 212 4.76 2.90 -20.52
CA GLN A 212 6.20 2.65 -20.66
C GLN A 212 6.80 3.47 -21.80
N ASP A 213 6.17 3.47 -22.97
CA ASP A 213 6.64 4.19 -24.16
C ASP A 213 6.69 5.71 -23.93
N ARG A 214 5.69 6.24 -23.21
CA ARG A 214 5.67 7.64 -22.79
C ARG A 214 6.61 7.96 -21.64
N GLY A 215 7.25 6.96 -21.02
CA GLY A 215 8.24 7.18 -19.97
C GLY A 215 7.64 7.55 -18.61
N TYR A 216 6.41 7.14 -18.30
CA TYR A 216 5.83 7.31 -16.96
C TYR A 216 6.27 6.21 -16.00
N ILE A 217 6.30 4.97 -16.49
CA ILE A 217 6.68 3.80 -15.71
C ILE A 217 7.74 2.98 -16.44
N THR A 218 8.42 2.12 -15.71
CA THR A 218 9.38 1.17 -16.27
C THR A 218 9.20 -0.21 -15.65
N CYS A 219 9.34 -1.25 -16.47
CA CYS A 219 9.38 -2.64 -16.02
C CYS A 219 10.82 -2.98 -15.61
N VAL A 220 11.07 -3.02 -14.30
CA VAL A 220 12.40 -3.28 -13.74
C VAL A 220 12.77 -4.76 -13.83
N GLU A 221 11.79 -5.64 -13.65
CA GLU A 221 11.96 -7.09 -13.75
C GLU A 221 10.73 -7.68 -14.43
N ALA A 222 10.94 -8.40 -15.54
CA ALA A 222 9.85 -9.09 -16.22
C ALA A 222 9.30 -10.22 -15.34
N GLY A 223 7.98 -10.37 -15.34
CA GLY A 223 7.33 -11.48 -14.67
C GLY A 223 7.58 -12.80 -15.41
N ALA A 224 7.49 -13.91 -14.69
CA ALA A 224 7.60 -15.26 -15.25
C ALA A 224 6.33 -16.06 -14.94
N VAL A 225 5.73 -16.63 -15.97
CA VAL A 225 4.65 -17.62 -15.84
C VAL A 225 5.28 -18.99 -15.98
N HIS A 226 5.08 -19.85 -14.98
CA HIS A 226 5.65 -21.19 -14.95
C HIS A 226 4.61 -22.19 -14.43
N VAL A 227 4.71 -23.46 -14.84
CA VAL A 227 3.78 -24.53 -14.42
C VAL A 227 3.88 -24.74 -12.90
N ASP A 228 5.10 -24.73 -12.37
CA ASP A 228 5.36 -24.69 -10.93
C ASP A 228 5.07 -23.28 -10.37
N LYS A 229 4.14 -23.21 -9.42
CA LYS A 229 3.73 -21.97 -8.75
C LYS A 229 4.86 -21.30 -7.96
N SER A 230 5.83 -22.07 -7.46
CA SER A 230 6.97 -21.51 -6.71
C SER A 230 7.91 -20.68 -7.59
N LEU A 231 7.91 -20.95 -8.90
CA LEU A 231 8.70 -20.26 -9.91
C LEU A 231 7.93 -19.13 -10.60
N GLN A 232 6.62 -19.01 -10.34
CA GLN A 232 5.83 -17.88 -10.84
C GLN A 232 6.26 -16.60 -10.15
N LYS A 233 6.59 -15.58 -10.95
CA LYS A 233 7.03 -14.27 -10.47
C LYS A 233 6.21 -13.17 -11.10
N ALA A 234 5.70 -12.26 -10.27
CA ALA A 234 5.07 -11.03 -10.75
C ALA A 234 6.13 -10.11 -11.36
N ALA A 235 5.76 -9.38 -12.41
CA ALA A 235 6.61 -8.31 -12.94
C ALA A 235 6.79 -7.22 -11.88
N LYS A 236 7.98 -6.62 -11.82
CA LYS A 236 8.26 -5.48 -10.96
C LYS A 236 8.23 -4.20 -11.78
N TYR A 237 7.40 -3.27 -11.35
CA TYR A 237 7.31 -1.96 -11.96
C TYR A 237 7.85 -0.89 -11.03
N ALA A 238 8.42 0.14 -11.63
CA ALA A 238 8.82 1.38 -10.99
C ALA A 238 8.24 2.56 -11.77
N ILE A 239 8.15 3.71 -11.12
CA ILE A 239 7.99 4.95 -11.89
C ILE A 239 9.32 5.34 -12.53
N GLN A 240 9.24 5.99 -13.67
CA GLN A 240 10.42 6.51 -14.35
C GLN A 240 10.77 7.86 -13.73
N TRP A 241 11.88 7.91 -12.99
CA TRP A 241 12.42 9.15 -12.47
C TRP A 241 13.23 9.87 -13.55
N ARG A 242 13.21 11.20 -13.53
CA ARG A 242 14.09 12.03 -14.34
C ARG A 242 15.53 11.80 -13.89
N SER A 243 16.40 11.45 -14.83
CA SER A 243 17.82 11.23 -14.53
C SER A 243 18.48 12.51 -14.05
N ALA A 244 19.36 12.43 -13.05
CA ALA A 244 20.13 13.57 -12.54
C ALA A 244 20.94 14.27 -13.64
N ALA A 245 21.35 13.56 -14.70
CA ALA A 245 22.04 14.11 -15.87
C ALA A 245 21.16 15.00 -16.76
N ALA A 246 19.83 14.90 -16.67
CA ALA A 246 18.87 15.72 -17.42
C ALA A 246 18.34 16.92 -16.61
N GLN A 247 18.86 17.15 -15.40
CA GLN A 247 18.50 18.31 -14.56
C GLN A 247 19.23 19.60 -14.95
N GLU A 248 20.20 19.57 -15.88
CA GLU A 248 21.04 20.75 -16.20
C GLU A 248 20.39 21.81 -17.11
N THR A 249 19.14 21.67 -17.59
CA THR A 249 18.59 22.64 -18.57
C THR A 249 17.16 23.15 -18.37
N SER A 250 16.52 22.93 -17.23
CA SER A 250 15.26 23.65 -16.95
C SER A 250 15.10 23.96 -15.47
N GLY A 251 16.01 24.81 -14.98
CA GLY A 251 15.93 25.46 -13.68
C GLY A 251 15.87 26.97 -13.88
N SER A 252 14.74 27.49 -14.36
CA SER A 252 14.47 28.93 -14.33
C SER A 252 13.70 29.29 -13.07
N LYS A 253 14.40 29.21 -11.94
CA LYS A 253 14.44 30.32 -10.99
C LYS A 253 15.92 30.70 -10.91
N SER A 254 16.27 31.86 -11.45
CA SER A 254 17.64 32.38 -11.53
C SER A 254 18.34 32.43 -10.17
N VAL A 255 19.61 32.00 -10.15
CA VAL A 255 20.56 31.80 -9.01
C VAL A 255 21.64 32.92 -9.02
N PRO A 256 22.40 33.17 -7.93
CA PRO A 256 23.86 32.91 -7.94
C PRO A 256 24.38 32.38 -6.58
N GLU A 257 25.43 31.56 -6.38
CA GLU A 257 26.46 30.88 -7.20
C GLU A 257 27.26 29.90 -6.29
N GLU A 258 27.94 28.91 -6.90
CA GLU A 258 29.12 28.11 -6.42
C GLU A 258 28.97 27.19 -5.17
N ARG A 259 29.36 25.90 -5.12
CA ARG A 259 30.52 25.19 -5.72
C ARG A 259 30.41 23.64 -5.57
N SER A 260 30.77 22.95 -6.67
CA SER A 260 31.59 21.72 -6.85
C SER A 260 31.37 20.35 -6.13
N ARG A 261 31.12 19.32 -6.96
CA ARG A 261 31.80 17.98 -7.18
C ARG A 261 32.47 17.24 -6.00
N ILE A 262 32.26 15.91 -5.83
CA ILE A 262 33.15 14.75 -6.21
C ILE A 262 32.40 13.43 -5.79
N ARG A 263 32.10 12.45 -6.66
CA ARG A 263 32.85 11.22 -7.10
C ARG A 263 33.30 10.18 -6.05
N THR A 264 32.58 9.05 -6.04
CA THR A 264 32.97 7.61 -5.93
C THR A 264 34.35 7.19 -5.41
N SER A 265 34.41 6.20 -4.49
CA SER A 265 35.22 4.95 -4.60
C SER A 265 34.96 3.97 -3.43
N SER A 266 34.77 2.68 -3.74
CA SER A 266 35.63 1.50 -3.41
C SER A 266 35.39 0.87 -2.04
N GLY A 267 34.85 -0.35 -1.97
CA GLY A 267 35.62 -1.61 -1.76
C GLY A 267 35.18 -2.19 -0.39
N SER A 268 35.09 -3.50 -0.09
CA SER A 268 35.73 -4.68 -0.62
C SER A 268 35.09 -5.95 -0.01
N LYS A 269 35.28 -7.07 -0.69
CA LYS A 269 34.86 -8.46 -0.47
C LYS A 269 35.35 -9.10 0.84
N SER A 270 34.60 -10.10 1.36
CA SER A 270 35.06 -11.50 1.57
C SER A 270 34.02 -12.38 2.31
N GLU A 271 33.57 -13.48 1.67
CA GLU A 271 33.21 -14.79 2.31
C GLU A 271 34.52 -15.63 2.49
N PRO A 272 34.59 -16.86 3.09
CA PRO A 272 33.53 -17.88 3.33
C PRO A 272 33.68 -18.88 4.53
N GLU A 273 32.69 -19.79 4.63
CA GLU A 273 32.74 -21.25 4.97
C GLU A 273 32.57 -21.89 6.40
N ASN A 274 31.55 -22.78 6.47
CA ASN A 274 31.44 -24.16 7.02
C ASN A 274 31.60 -24.54 8.53
N ARG A 275 30.51 -25.08 9.14
CA ARG A 275 30.42 -26.18 10.17
C ARG A 275 29.00 -26.23 10.78
N PHE A 276 28.25 -27.31 11.04
CA PHE A 276 28.49 -28.74 11.33
C PHE A 276 27.23 -29.60 10.97
N LYS A 277 27.46 -30.90 10.74
CA LYS A 277 26.47 -32.01 10.66
C LYS A 277 26.29 -32.68 12.03
N ASN A 278 25.13 -33.32 12.28
CA ASN A 278 24.86 -34.57 13.04
C ASN A 278 23.36 -34.90 12.84
N ARG A 279 22.86 -36.02 12.29
CA ARG A 279 23.04 -37.50 12.37
C ARG A 279 22.24 -38.20 13.51
N THR A 280 21.08 -38.73 13.08
CA THR A 280 20.27 -39.93 13.45
C THR A 280 20.51 -40.78 14.72
N LYS A 281 19.40 -41.29 15.32
CA LYS A 281 19.12 -42.68 15.82
C LYS A 281 17.63 -42.80 16.28
N GLU A 282 16.78 -43.60 15.61
CA GLU A 282 16.23 -44.95 15.96
C GLU A 282 15.30 -45.00 17.22
N LYS A 283 13.97 -45.22 17.10
CA LYS A 283 13.17 -46.50 17.06
C LYS A 283 13.26 -47.31 18.40
N THR A 284 12.23 -47.77 19.12
CA THR A 284 10.95 -48.46 18.80
C THR A 284 10.13 -48.69 20.11
N LEU A 285 8.83 -49.06 20.01
CA LEU A 285 8.00 -49.90 20.92
C LEU A 285 6.67 -49.29 21.43
N GLN A 286 5.78 -48.81 20.54
CA GLN A 286 4.36 -48.56 20.93
C GLN A 286 3.31 -48.98 19.87
N ASN A 287 3.72 -49.56 18.74
CA ASN A 287 2.86 -49.62 17.54
C ASN A 287 1.84 -50.78 17.46
N ASN A 288 1.77 -51.69 18.44
CA ASN A 288 0.93 -52.89 18.32
C ASN A 288 -0.46 -52.75 18.98
N ASN A 289 -0.62 -51.96 20.05
CA ASN A 289 -1.94 -51.76 20.69
C ASN A 289 -2.84 -50.77 19.93
N ILE A 290 -2.25 -49.74 19.30
CA ILE A 290 -3.01 -48.70 18.58
C ILE A 290 -3.70 -49.28 17.33
N LYS A 291 -3.06 -50.25 16.66
CA LYS A 291 -3.62 -50.88 15.46
C LYS A 291 -4.84 -51.75 15.76
N GLN A 292 -4.88 -52.47 16.88
CA GLN A 292 -6.02 -53.33 17.21
C GLN A 292 -7.25 -52.51 17.61
N GLN A 293 -7.07 -51.41 18.35
CA GLN A 293 -8.17 -50.50 18.71
C GLN A 293 -8.77 -49.80 17.47
N ALA A 294 -7.91 -49.36 16.53
CA ALA A 294 -8.35 -48.66 15.33
C ALA A 294 -9.13 -49.57 14.35
N VAL A 295 -8.83 -50.87 14.30
CA VAL A 295 -9.58 -51.86 13.50
C VAL A 295 -10.96 -52.11 14.09
N ALA A 296 -11.06 -52.23 15.43
CA ALA A 296 -12.35 -52.38 16.12
C ALA A 296 -13.28 -51.16 15.91
N ASP A 297 -12.73 -49.95 15.98
CA ASP A 297 -13.48 -48.71 15.72
C ASP A 297 -13.96 -48.63 14.26
N SER A 298 -13.14 -49.08 13.30
CA SER A 298 -13.46 -49.07 11.88
C SER A 298 -14.56 -50.09 11.53
N LYS A 299 -14.51 -51.29 12.14
CA LYS A 299 -15.59 -52.28 12.05
C LYS A 299 -16.91 -51.70 12.56
N ARG A 300 -16.89 -51.01 13.69
CA ARG A 300 -18.10 -50.37 14.26
C ARG A 300 -18.68 -49.31 13.32
N LEU A 301 -17.84 -48.45 12.74
CA LEU A 301 -18.26 -47.42 11.79
C LEU A 301 -18.88 -48.02 10.51
N LEU A 302 -18.33 -49.10 9.99
CA LEU A 302 -18.88 -49.80 8.83
C LEU A 302 -20.23 -50.47 9.13
N ILE A 303 -20.40 -51.05 10.32
CA ILE A 303 -21.69 -51.58 10.77
C ILE A 303 -22.73 -50.46 10.89
N THR A 304 -22.37 -49.31 11.48
CA THR A 304 -23.26 -48.14 11.56
C THR A 304 -23.62 -47.59 10.18
N ALA A 305 -22.71 -47.67 9.20
CA ALA A 305 -22.96 -47.30 7.82
C ALA A 305 -23.88 -48.30 7.07
N GLY A 306 -24.17 -49.47 7.64
CA GLY A 306 -25.11 -50.46 7.12
C GLY A 306 -24.48 -51.74 6.54
N PHE A 307 -23.19 -52.00 6.77
CA PHE A 307 -22.57 -53.27 6.35
C PHE A 307 -22.89 -54.43 7.31
N GLU A 308 -23.08 -55.62 6.74
CA GLU A 308 -23.14 -56.86 7.52
C GLU A 308 -21.81 -57.13 8.24
N GLU A 309 -21.89 -57.74 9.41
CA GLU A 309 -20.76 -57.93 10.32
C GLU A 309 -19.54 -58.62 9.67
N ARG A 310 -19.78 -59.66 8.87
CA ARG A 310 -18.73 -60.38 8.12
C ARG A 310 -18.07 -59.53 7.03
N ALA A 311 -18.83 -58.63 6.39
CA ALA A 311 -18.31 -57.75 5.36
C ALA A 311 -17.54 -56.57 5.97
N ALA A 312 -18.04 -56.01 7.07
CA ALA A 312 -17.38 -54.96 7.84
C ALA A 312 -16.03 -55.43 8.41
N GLU A 313 -15.97 -56.66 8.92
CA GLU A 313 -14.73 -57.24 9.45
C GLU A 313 -13.64 -57.38 8.38
N ARG A 314 -13.98 -57.93 7.21
CA ARG A 314 -13.03 -58.01 6.07
C ARG A 314 -12.54 -56.64 5.62
N LEU A 315 -13.47 -55.69 5.41
CA LEU A 315 -13.11 -54.33 4.98
C LEU A 315 -12.24 -53.59 6.01
N SER A 316 -12.51 -53.78 7.31
CA SER A 316 -11.70 -53.18 8.38
C SER A 316 -10.30 -53.80 8.53
N ALA A 317 -10.12 -55.03 8.06
CA ALA A 317 -8.82 -55.72 8.05
C ALA A 317 -8.00 -55.37 6.79
N GLU A 318 -8.66 -55.10 5.67
CA GLU A 318 -8.03 -54.83 4.37
C GLU A 318 -7.70 -53.34 4.16
N ALA A 319 -8.51 -52.41 4.66
CA ALA A 319 -8.35 -50.97 4.44
C ALA A 319 -7.89 -50.21 5.69
N GLU A 320 -7.18 -49.10 5.49
CA GLU A 320 -6.70 -48.28 6.60
C GLU A 320 -7.88 -47.60 7.35
N PRO A 321 -7.89 -47.57 8.69
CA PRO A 321 -8.93 -46.92 9.49
C PRO A 321 -9.25 -45.46 9.11
N THR A 322 -8.24 -44.71 8.69
CA THR A 322 -8.38 -43.31 8.25
C THR A 322 -9.12 -43.21 6.92
N VAL A 323 -8.84 -44.10 5.96
CA VAL A 323 -9.52 -44.20 4.66
C VAL A 323 -10.98 -44.57 4.87
N ILE A 324 -11.29 -45.54 5.73
CA ILE A 324 -12.67 -45.94 6.02
C ILE A 324 -13.48 -44.75 6.57
N ARG A 325 -12.94 -44.01 7.55
CA ARG A 325 -13.57 -42.81 8.11
C ARG A 325 -13.82 -41.74 7.04
N GLN A 326 -12.79 -41.43 6.24
CA GLN A 326 -12.88 -40.41 5.19
C GLN A 326 -13.91 -40.76 4.12
N GLN A 327 -13.94 -42.02 3.65
CA GLN A 327 -14.90 -42.42 2.61
C GLN A 327 -16.34 -42.44 3.12
N ILE A 328 -16.57 -42.76 4.39
CA ILE A 328 -17.91 -42.65 5.02
C ILE A 328 -18.34 -41.18 5.06
N GLU A 329 -17.46 -40.26 5.46
CA GLU A 329 -17.75 -38.81 5.52
C GLU A 329 -17.98 -38.21 4.11
N TRP A 330 -17.27 -38.69 3.11
CA TRP A 330 -17.39 -38.21 1.73
C TRP A 330 -18.56 -38.81 0.96
N LEU A 331 -19.20 -39.86 1.49
CA LEU A 331 -20.23 -40.61 0.77
C LEU A 331 -21.41 -39.73 0.37
N ASP A 332 -21.88 -38.87 1.26
CA ASP A 332 -22.99 -37.96 0.97
C ASP A 332 -22.60 -36.88 -0.06
N HIS A 333 -21.32 -36.50 -0.11
CA HIS A 333 -20.79 -35.56 -1.10
C HIS A 333 -20.62 -36.18 -2.50
N ARG A 334 -20.79 -37.50 -2.65
CA ARG A 334 -20.70 -38.21 -3.93
C ARG A 334 -22.06 -38.48 -4.59
N ASN A 335 -23.18 -38.14 -3.94
CA ASN A 335 -24.55 -38.33 -4.45
C ASN A 335 -24.83 -39.77 -4.97
N PRO A 336 -24.84 -40.80 -4.11
CA PRO A 336 -25.10 -42.18 -4.53
C PRO A 336 -26.55 -42.36 -5.02
N THR A 337 -26.74 -42.75 -6.30
CA THR A 337 -28.06 -42.80 -6.95
C THR A 337 -28.81 -44.14 -6.85
N ALA A 338 -28.14 -45.26 -6.55
CA ALA A 338 -28.80 -46.57 -6.50
C ALA A 338 -28.20 -47.59 -5.52
N ASN A 339 -26.87 -47.63 -5.35
CA ASN A 339 -26.22 -48.58 -4.44
C ASN A 339 -25.19 -47.89 -3.54
N ARG A 340 -25.68 -47.31 -2.45
CA ARG A 340 -24.88 -46.57 -1.46
C ARG A 340 -23.78 -47.43 -0.83
N LEU A 341 -24.09 -48.64 -0.42
CA LEU A 341 -23.14 -49.57 0.22
C LEU A 341 -22.12 -50.12 -0.79
N GLY A 342 -22.56 -50.47 -2.00
CA GLY A 342 -21.67 -50.90 -3.09
C GLY A 342 -20.69 -49.81 -3.51
N MET A 343 -21.16 -48.56 -3.58
CA MET A 343 -20.31 -47.39 -3.85
C MET A 343 -19.30 -47.15 -2.71
N LEU A 344 -19.75 -47.20 -1.45
CA LEU A 344 -18.86 -47.05 -0.30
C LEU A 344 -17.79 -48.14 -0.25
N ARG A 345 -18.16 -49.41 -0.51
CA ARG A 345 -17.22 -50.54 -0.59
C ARG A 345 -16.17 -50.31 -1.68
N LYS A 346 -16.60 -49.88 -2.86
CA LYS A 346 -15.71 -49.60 -3.99
C LYS A 346 -14.77 -48.43 -3.69
N ALA A 347 -15.30 -47.35 -3.10
CA ALA A 347 -14.52 -46.17 -2.72
C ALA A 347 -13.46 -46.47 -1.64
N ILE A 348 -13.75 -47.36 -0.70
CA ILE A 348 -12.79 -47.83 0.32
C ILE A 348 -11.72 -48.73 -0.32
N THR A 349 -12.13 -49.70 -1.15
CA THR A 349 -11.21 -50.68 -1.76
C THR A 349 -10.26 -50.03 -2.77
N GLU A 350 -10.77 -49.10 -3.58
CA GLU A 350 -10.00 -48.38 -4.61
C GLU A 350 -9.42 -47.06 -4.10
N ASN A 351 -9.60 -46.73 -2.82
CA ASN A 351 -9.15 -45.49 -2.17
C ASN A 351 -9.44 -44.22 -3.00
N TRP A 352 -10.71 -43.97 -3.28
CA TRP A 352 -11.11 -42.87 -4.16
C TRP A 352 -10.69 -41.50 -3.63
N PRO A 353 -10.20 -40.58 -4.49
CA PRO A 353 -9.82 -39.24 -4.05
C PRO A 353 -11.04 -38.44 -3.55
N ALA A 354 -10.76 -37.41 -2.75
CA ALA A 354 -11.78 -36.53 -2.19
C ALA A 354 -12.73 -35.97 -3.28
N PRO A 355 -14.04 -35.93 -3.05
CA PRO A 355 -14.98 -35.32 -3.99
C PRO A 355 -14.62 -33.86 -4.28
N PRO A 356 -14.88 -33.34 -5.50
CA PRO A 356 -14.59 -31.95 -5.85
C PRO A 356 -15.16 -30.93 -4.85
N ALA A 357 -16.39 -31.17 -4.36
CA ALA A 357 -17.04 -30.33 -3.37
C ALA A 357 -16.29 -30.26 -2.03
N VAL A 358 -15.67 -31.36 -1.60
CA VAL A 358 -14.88 -31.42 -0.38
C VAL A 358 -13.53 -30.72 -0.57
N LEU A 359 -12.87 -30.95 -1.71
CA LEU A 359 -11.60 -30.29 -2.06
C LEU A 359 -11.75 -28.77 -2.13
N GLU A 360 -12.85 -28.29 -2.71
CA GLU A 360 -13.13 -26.86 -2.81
C GLU A 360 -13.39 -26.25 -1.42
N LYS A 361 -14.18 -26.92 -0.58
CA LYS A 361 -14.42 -26.48 0.81
C LYS A 361 -13.14 -26.48 1.65
N GLN A 362 -12.29 -27.49 1.52
CA GLN A 362 -10.99 -27.54 2.20
C GLN A 362 -10.07 -26.41 1.76
N LYS A 363 -10.01 -26.12 0.45
CA LYS A 363 -9.23 -25.00 -0.09
C LYS A 363 -9.75 -23.66 0.43
N GLN A 364 -11.07 -23.46 0.46
CA GLN A 364 -11.67 -22.24 0.99
C GLN A 364 -11.37 -22.07 2.49
N ASN A 365 -11.45 -23.14 3.28
CA ASN A 365 -11.12 -23.10 4.70
C ASN A 365 -9.64 -22.78 4.96
N ALA A 366 -8.73 -23.39 4.20
CA ALA A 366 -7.29 -23.10 4.31
C ALA A 366 -6.95 -21.65 3.96
N VAL A 367 -7.61 -21.08 2.94
CA VAL A 367 -7.47 -19.66 2.60
C VAL A 367 -7.97 -18.76 3.72
N ARG A 368 -9.15 -19.05 4.29
CA ARG A 368 -9.72 -18.28 5.42
C ARG A 368 -8.84 -18.34 6.66
N GLU A 369 -8.27 -19.50 6.96
CA GLU A 369 -7.37 -19.67 8.10
C GLU A 369 -6.04 -18.93 7.91
N ALA A 370 -5.44 -19.02 6.72
CA ALA A 370 -4.24 -18.26 6.38
C ALA A 370 -4.47 -16.74 6.48
N GLU A 371 -5.65 -16.26 6.04
CA GLU A 371 -6.04 -14.87 6.15
C GLU A 371 -6.25 -14.43 7.60
N ARG A 372 -6.89 -15.26 8.44
CA ARG A 372 -7.02 -15.01 9.88
C ARG A 372 -5.66 -14.88 10.57
N ILE A 373 -4.74 -15.80 10.29
CA ILE A 373 -3.38 -15.76 10.86
C ILE A 373 -2.64 -14.50 10.42
N LYS A 374 -2.76 -14.12 9.15
CA LYS A 374 -2.14 -12.91 8.61
C LYS A 374 -2.70 -11.64 9.26
N ASN A 375 -4.03 -11.54 9.39
CA ASN A 375 -4.69 -10.39 10.00
C ASN A 375 -4.34 -10.28 11.49
N HIS A 376 -4.26 -11.41 12.20
CA HIS A 376 -3.84 -11.42 13.61
C HIS A 376 -2.40 -10.89 13.77
N LYS A 377 -1.46 -11.39 12.97
CA LYS A 377 -0.06 -10.90 12.99
C LYS A 377 0.05 -9.42 12.61
N GLN A 378 -0.81 -8.94 11.72
CA GLN A 378 -0.84 -7.53 11.35
C GLN A 378 -1.35 -6.68 12.52
N HIS A 379 -2.45 -7.10 13.15
CA HIS A 379 -3.01 -6.40 14.32
C HIS A 379 -2.03 -6.37 15.50
N GLU A 380 -1.30 -7.45 15.77
CA GLU A 380 -0.24 -7.47 16.80
C GLU A 380 0.88 -6.46 16.50
N ARG A 381 1.29 -6.34 15.22
CA ARG A 381 2.31 -5.37 14.80
C ARG A 381 1.80 -3.94 14.92
N GLU A 382 0.56 -3.67 14.52
CA GLU A 382 -0.07 -2.36 14.63
C GLU A 382 -0.19 -1.95 16.12
N ALA A 383 -0.61 -2.87 16.99
CA ALA A 383 -0.66 -2.62 18.44
C ALA A 383 0.71 -2.30 19.06
N LEU A 384 1.78 -2.96 18.60
CA LEU A 384 3.15 -2.64 19.02
C LEU A 384 3.58 -1.24 18.56
N ILE A 385 3.30 -0.90 17.30
CA ILE A 385 3.59 0.43 16.75
C ILE A 385 2.84 1.52 17.50
N ASP A 386 1.57 1.30 17.83
CA ASP A 386 0.77 2.27 18.58
C ASP A 386 1.26 2.44 20.02
N LYS A 387 1.68 1.34 20.65
CA LYS A 387 2.33 1.42 21.97
C LYS A 387 3.62 2.23 21.91
N GLU A 388 4.44 2.05 20.87
CA GLU A 388 5.65 2.84 20.65
C GLU A 388 5.35 4.31 20.39
N LYS A 389 4.37 4.63 19.56
CA LYS A 389 3.95 6.02 19.29
C LYS A 389 3.50 6.72 20.57
N LYS A 390 2.70 6.04 21.40
CA LYS A 390 2.26 6.58 22.70
C LYS A 390 3.45 6.89 23.60
N LEU A 391 4.42 5.98 23.71
CA LEU A 391 5.65 6.20 24.49
C LEU A 391 6.47 7.39 23.96
N ARG A 392 6.59 7.54 22.64
CA ARG A 392 7.28 8.68 22.01
C ARG A 392 6.57 10.00 22.29
N ASN A 393 5.25 10.03 22.19
CA ASN A 393 4.46 11.23 22.46
C ASN A 393 4.55 11.64 23.93
N SER A 394 4.37 10.71 24.88
CA SER A 394 4.51 11.01 26.31
C SER A 394 5.93 11.49 26.66
N ARG A 395 6.96 10.96 25.99
CA ARG A 395 8.34 11.46 26.16
C ARG A 395 8.52 12.85 25.55
N LYS A 396 7.96 13.13 24.37
CA LYS A 396 8.00 14.47 23.74
C LYS A 396 7.34 15.47 24.69
N GLU A 397 6.15 15.18 25.19
CA GLU A 397 5.42 16.03 26.13
C GLU A 397 6.22 16.32 27.42
N ALA A 398 6.84 15.28 28.01
CA ALA A 398 7.68 15.46 29.19
C ALA A 398 8.90 16.37 28.92
N LEU A 399 9.53 16.24 27.75
CA LEU A 399 10.67 17.08 27.36
C LEU A 399 10.25 18.50 27.00
N LEU A 400 9.09 18.69 26.39
CA LEU A 400 8.52 20.01 26.12
C LEU A 400 8.25 20.78 27.41
N LYS A 401 7.69 20.11 28.43
CA LYS A 401 7.51 20.73 29.74
C LYS A 401 8.83 21.21 30.36
N ILE A 402 9.88 20.39 30.24
CA ILE A 402 11.23 20.78 30.69
C ILE A 402 11.77 21.96 29.87
N TRP A 403 11.51 22.00 28.57
CA TRP A 403 11.91 23.11 27.70
C TRP A 403 11.21 24.42 28.11
N GLU A 404 9.90 24.36 28.36
CA GLU A 404 9.10 25.50 28.80
C GLU A 404 9.62 26.08 30.12
N GLU A 405 9.95 25.23 31.09
CA GLU A 405 10.48 25.62 32.40
C GLU A 405 11.96 26.06 32.37
N ALA A 406 12.69 25.79 31.27
CA ALA A 406 14.11 26.08 31.17
C ALA A 406 14.42 27.57 30.94
N THR A 407 15.51 28.02 31.53
CA THR A 407 16.04 29.36 31.33
C THR A 407 16.58 29.55 29.91
N ILE A 408 16.64 30.80 29.43
CA ILE A 408 17.17 31.14 28.11
C ILE A 408 18.61 30.59 27.92
N SER A 409 19.43 30.64 28.97
CA SER A 409 20.80 30.12 28.97
C SER A 409 20.86 28.60 28.80
N GLU A 410 19.95 27.85 29.43
CA GLU A 410 19.84 26.40 29.27
C GLU A 410 19.37 26.02 27.86
N ARG A 411 18.35 26.72 27.36
CA ARG A 411 17.85 26.55 25.98
C ARG A 411 18.95 26.80 24.96
N GLN A 412 19.73 27.87 25.14
CA GLN A 412 20.85 28.19 24.28
C GLN A 412 21.94 27.12 24.34
N ARG A 413 22.26 26.61 25.54
CA ARG A 413 23.21 25.51 25.71
C ARG A 413 22.76 24.25 24.97
N TRP A 414 21.51 23.84 25.12
CA TRP A 414 20.96 22.66 24.42
C TRP A 414 20.94 22.83 22.91
N LEU A 415 20.61 24.03 22.43
CA LEU A 415 20.65 24.35 21.01
C LEU A 415 22.07 24.23 20.45
N GLN A 416 23.08 24.76 21.15
CA GLN A 416 24.48 24.68 20.74
C GLN A 416 25.01 23.24 20.75
N LEU A 417 24.66 22.46 21.78
CA LEU A 417 24.99 21.03 21.83
C LEU A 417 24.32 20.26 20.68
N ALA A 418 23.07 20.57 20.34
CA ALA A 418 22.37 19.96 19.21
C ALA A 418 23.02 20.33 17.88
N ILE A 419 23.41 21.58 17.68
CA ILE A 419 24.14 22.03 16.47
C ILE A 419 25.50 21.33 16.36
N HIS A 420 26.21 21.17 17.48
CA HIS A 420 27.52 20.52 17.51
C HIS A 420 27.43 19.02 17.21
N ASN A 421 26.41 18.35 17.74
CA ASN A 421 26.21 16.92 17.60
C ASN A 421 25.52 16.52 16.28
N GLU A 422 25.01 17.48 15.51
CA GLU A 422 24.28 17.22 14.28
C GLU A 422 25.24 17.11 13.07
N PRO A 423 25.45 15.91 12.50
CA PRO A 423 26.35 15.73 11.36
C PRO A 423 25.81 16.40 10.09
N SER A 424 24.49 16.57 9.99
CA SER A 424 23.87 17.19 8.82
C SER A 424 23.98 18.71 8.86
N HIS A 425 24.69 19.30 7.89
CA HIS A 425 24.77 20.75 7.76
C HIS A 425 23.41 21.43 7.55
N SER A 426 22.45 20.77 6.89
CA SER A 426 21.11 21.34 6.70
C SER A 426 20.35 21.44 8.01
N ILE A 427 20.41 20.38 8.85
CA ILE A 427 19.73 20.35 10.14
C ILE A 427 20.43 21.29 11.11
N ALA A 428 21.76 21.32 11.14
CA ALA A 428 22.53 22.28 11.94
C ALA A 428 22.17 23.73 11.57
N ASN A 429 21.94 24.03 10.29
CA ASN A 429 21.48 25.36 9.84
C ASN A 429 20.05 25.68 10.27
N ILE A 430 19.14 24.69 10.28
CA ILE A 430 17.78 24.86 10.81
C ILE A 430 17.83 25.17 12.31
N LEU A 431 18.62 24.41 13.07
CA LEU A 431 18.82 24.61 14.49
C LEU A 431 19.39 25.99 14.82
N ARG A 432 20.36 26.48 14.02
CA ARG A 432 20.93 27.85 14.18
C ARG A 432 19.91 28.97 13.99
N ARG A 433 18.86 28.73 13.21
CA ARG A 433 17.79 29.72 12.93
C ARG A 433 16.65 29.63 13.93
N GLN A 434 16.62 28.61 14.79
CA GLN A 434 15.56 28.41 15.75
C GLN A 434 15.63 29.48 16.86
N SER A 435 14.51 30.11 17.16
CA SER A 435 14.42 31.07 18.27
C SER A 435 14.49 30.35 19.62
N LEU A 436 15.10 31.00 20.61
CA LEU A 436 15.14 30.52 22.00
C LEU A 436 13.76 30.64 22.69
N GLU A 437 12.87 31.44 22.12
CA GLU A 437 11.50 31.67 22.61
C GLU A 437 10.47 30.73 21.99
N THR A 438 10.87 29.85 21.06
CA THR A 438 9.95 28.91 20.42
C THR A 438 9.36 27.93 21.44
N SER A 439 8.04 27.73 21.38
CA SER A 439 7.30 26.78 22.21
C SER A 439 7.66 25.32 21.91
N GLU A 440 7.92 25.01 20.64
CA GLU A 440 8.33 23.68 20.19
C GLU A 440 9.76 23.68 19.63
N PRO A 441 10.77 23.21 20.38
CA PRO A 441 12.11 23.05 19.86
C PRO A 441 12.22 21.85 18.93
N HIS A 442 13.16 21.91 17.99
CA HIS A 442 13.40 20.83 17.05
C HIS A 442 13.80 19.52 17.75
N THR A 443 13.48 18.37 17.16
CA THR A 443 13.64 17.05 17.78
C THR A 443 15.07 16.74 18.24
N GLN A 444 16.08 17.22 17.53
CA GLN A 444 17.50 17.12 17.87
C GLN A 444 17.83 17.78 19.21
N VAL A 445 17.20 18.93 19.51
CA VAL A 445 17.34 19.63 20.78
C VAL A 445 16.72 18.78 21.90
N LEU A 446 15.53 18.25 21.67
CA LEU A 446 14.86 17.33 22.60
C LEU A 446 15.69 16.05 22.85
N ASN A 447 16.38 15.53 21.84
CA ASN A 447 17.26 14.37 21.98
C ASN A 447 18.48 14.69 22.86
N VAL A 448 19.13 15.83 22.64
CA VAL A 448 20.24 16.29 23.49
C VAL A 448 19.79 16.51 24.94
N MET A 449 18.64 17.14 25.14
CA MET A 449 18.04 17.31 26.47
C MET A 449 17.82 15.96 27.16
N ALA A 450 17.30 14.99 26.42
CA ALA A 450 17.04 13.67 26.96
C ALA A 450 18.32 12.91 27.32
N THR A 451 19.38 13.05 26.51
CA THR A 451 20.70 12.47 26.81
C THR A 451 21.33 13.11 28.04
N GLU A 452 21.28 14.43 28.18
CA GLU A 452 21.84 15.14 29.32
C GLU A 452 21.11 14.81 30.63
N ARG A 453 19.79 14.59 30.56
CA ARG A 453 18.96 14.18 31.69
C ARG A 453 18.98 12.66 31.96
N GLN A 454 19.81 11.91 31.21
CA GLN A 454 19.92 10.45 31.33
C GLN A 454 18.56 9.73 31.21
N LEU A 455 17.64 10.28 30.43
CA LEU A 455 16.37 9.60 30.16
C LEU A 455 16.67 8.34 29.34
N PRO A 456 16.08 7.18 29.71
CA PRO A 456 16.34 5.93 29.01
C PRO A 456 16.07 6.13 27.52
N PRO A 457 16.93 5.64 26.61
CA PRO A 457 16.66 5.72 25.18
C PRO A 457 15.32 5.03 24.89
N ILE A 458 14.53 5.57 23.95
CA ILE A 458 13.28 4.89 23.50
C ILE A 458 13.59 3.46 23.01
N PHE A 459 14.86 3.18 22.68
CA PHE A 459 15.35 1.90 22.23
C PHE A 459 16.49 1.39 23.11
N GLU A 460 16.22 0.38 23.93
CA GLU A 460 17.22 -0.64 24.26
C GLU A 460 16.96 -1.84 23.36
N ASN A 461 17.98 -2.27 22.61
CA ASN A 461 18.05 -3.52 21.85
C ASN A 461 17.27 -3.63 20.52
N ALA A 462 17.81 -3.03 19.47
CA ALA A 462 17.66 -3.52 18.08
C ALA A 462 18.84 -4.43 17.66
N VAL A 463 19.52 -5.08 18.61
CA VAL A 463 20.65 -6.00 18.35
C VAL A 463 20.29 -7.48 18.58
N ILE A 464 19.10 -7.80 19.09
CA ILE A 464 18.68 -9.20 19.28
C ILE A 464 17.41 -9.45 18.47
N MET A 465 17.55 -9.82 17.19
CA MET A 465 16.63 -10.68 16.41
C MET A 465 17.14 -10.83 14.97
N THR A 466 18.41 -11.19 14.80
CA THR A 466 18.92 -11.87 13.60
C THR A 466 19.59 -13.18 14.00
N SER A 467 18.85 -14.01 14.73
CA SER A 467 19.20 -15.42 14.94
C SER A 467 17.97 -16.19 15.45
N VAL A 468 17.12 -16.67 14.53
CA VAL A 468 16.52 -18.03 14.44
C VAL A 468 16.01 -18.20 13.02
#